data_AF-A0A1A5DCF8-F1
#
_entry.id   AF-A0A1A5DCF8-F1
#
_cell.length_a   1.000
_cell.length_b   1.000
_cell.length_c   1.000
_cell.angle_alpha   90.00
_cell.angle_beta   90.00
_cell.angle_gamma   90.00
#
_symmetry.space_group_name_H-M   'P 1'
#
loop_
_entity.id
_entity.type
_entity.pdbx_description
1 polymer ?
#
loop_
_entity_poly.entity_id
_entity_poly.type
_entity_poly.pdbx_seq_one_letter_code
_entity_poly.pdbx_strand_id
1 'polypeptide(L)'
;MIVSFQHKGLALFFRTGSTRGIRADHAKRLARMLPFLDRAAAPDDLNLPGWRLHPLKGELDGFWSLTVSGNWRVIFRFIGNDVELVDYLDYH
;
A
#
# COMPACT_ATOMS: atom_id res chain seq x y z
N MET A 1 8.86 1.13 -8.80
CA MET A 1 9.38 1.69 -7.52
C MET A 1 8.30 2.48 -6.82
N ILE A 2 8.31 2.56 -5.48
CA ILE A 2 7.47 3.54 -4.77
C ILE A 2 8.12 4.91 -4.86
N VAL A 3 7.47 5.85 -5.54
CA VAL A 3 8.01 7.20 -5.75
C VAL A 3 7.41 8.22 -4.79
N SER A 4 6.21 7.98 -4.24
CA SER A 4 5.60 8.88 -3.26
C SER A 4 4.63 8.19 -2.30
N PHE A 5 4.49 8.78 -1.12
CA PHE A 5 3.57 8.36 -0.07
C PHE A 5 2.67 9.53 0.32
N GLN A 6 1.37 9.28 0.45
CA GLN A 6 0.44 10.19 1.14
C GLN A 6 0.53 10.00 2.65
N HIS A 7 0.66 8.75 3.10
CA HIS A 7 0.73 8.45 4.53
C HIS A 7 2.14 8.63 5.11
N LYS A 8 2.35 9.70 5.88
CA LYS A 8 3.66 10.02 6.50
C LYS A 8 4.21 8.92 7.41
N GLY A 9 3.36 8.28 8.21
CA GLY A 9 3.76 7.16 9.08
C GLY A 9 4.24 5.92 8.32
N LEU A 10 3.51 5.51 7.27
CA LEU A 10 3.93 4.45 6.36
C LEU A 10 5.24 4.78 5.63
N ALA A 11 5.41 6.01 5.17
CA ALA A 11 6.66 6.47 4.55
C ALA A 11 7.84 6.35 5.52
N LEU A 12 7.66 6.75 6.79
CA LEU A 12 8.67 6.60 7.82
C LEU A 12 8.99 5.12 8.10
N PHE A 13 7.96 4.29 8.19
CA PHE A 13 8.09 2.85 8.38
C PHE A 13 8.86 2.19 7.23
N PHE A 14 8.54 2.53 5.98
CA PHE A 14 9.24 2.03 4.80
C PHE A 14 10.73 2.36 4.82
N ARG A 15 11.08 3.59 5.20
CA ARG A 15 12.47 4.08 5.14
C ARG A 15 13.34 3.63 6.32
N THR A 16 12.75 3.46 7.50
CA THR A 16 13.53 3.29 8.75
C THR A 16 13.13 2.07 9.58
N GLY A 17 12.01 1.42 9.26
CA GLY A 17 11.41 0.38 10.10
C GLY A 17 10.71 0.90 11.36
N SER A 18 10.73 2.22 11.61
CA SER A 18 10.03 2.81 12.75
C SER A 18 8.52 2.62 12.62
N THR A 19 7.91 2.00 13.63
CA THR A 19 6.46 1.77 13.71
C THR A 19 5.68 3.02 14.15
N ARG A 20 6.36 4.13 14.41
CA ARG A 20 5.71 5.41 14.73
C ARG A 20 4.82 5.87 13.57
N GLY A 21 3.53 6.02 13.84
CA GLY A 21 2.55 6.48 12.87
C GLY A 21 1.91 5.38 12.02
N ILE A 22 2.13 4.11 12.33
CA ILE A 22 1.31 3.00 11.85
C ILE A 22 0.76 2.22 13.05
N ARG A 23 -0.19 1.31 12.80
CA ARG A 23 -0.59 0.38 13.85
C ARG A 23 0.48 -0.71 14.01
N ALA A 24 0.96 -0.90 15.22
CA ALA A 24 2.06 -1.82 15.51
C ALA A 24 1.71 -3.30 15.22
N ASP A 25 0.44 -3.68 15.44
CA ASP A 25 -0.10 -5.01 15.09
C ASP A 25 -0.04 -5.28 13.57
N HIS A 26 -0.07 -4.23 12.74
CA HIS A 26 -0.01 -4.35 11.28
C HIS A 26 1.43 -4.34 10.73
N ALA A 27 2.43 -3.98 11.54
CA ALA A 27 3.82 -3.78 11.09
C ALA A 27 4.39 -4.99 10.34
N LYS A 28 4.19 -6.21 10.86
CA LYS A 28 4.68 -7.45 10.20
C LYS A 28 4.06 -7.68 8.82
N ARG A 29 2.82 -7.24 8.59
CA ARG A 29 2.17 -7.39 7.30
C ARG A 29 2.60 -6.28 6.35
N LEU A 30 2.65 -5.04 6.81
CA LEU A 30 3.15 -3.90 6.04
C LEU A 30 4.61 -4.11 5.59
N ALA A 31 5.47 -4.66 6.46
CA ALA A 31 6.87 -4.98 6.13
C ALA A 31 6.98 -6.01 5.00
N ARG A 32 5.99 -6.89 4.85
CA ARG A 32 5.93 -7.85 3.74
C ARG A 32 5.36 -7.23 2.47
N MET A 33 4.39 -6.32 2.57
CA MET A 33 3.73 -5.74 1.40
C MET A 33 4.58 -4.68 0.72
N LEU A 34 5.16 -3.74 1.47
CA LEU A 34 5.85 -2.57 0.91
C LEU A 34 7.00 -2.92 -0.04
N PRO A 35 7.84 -3.95 0.22
CA PRO A 35 8.88 -4.34 -0.73
C PRO A 35 8.36 -4.96 -2.03
N PHE A 36 7.13 -5.50 -2.04
CA PHE A 36 6.50 -5.96 -3.28
C PHE A 36 5.93 -4.77 -4.04
N LEU A 37 5.26 -3.83 -3.37
CA LEU A 37 4.82 -2.57 -4.01
C LEU A 37 5.99 -1.83 -4.65
N ASP A 38 7.14 -1.78 -3.97
CA ASP A 38 8.34 -1.12 -4.50
C ASP A 38 8.92 -1.78 -5.75
N ARG A 39 8.66 -3.07 -5.96
CA ARG A 39 9.14 -3.82 -7.13
C ARG A 39 8.09 -4.02 -8.22
N ALA A 40 6.82 -3.81 -7.91
CA ALA A 40 5.72 -4.02 -8.85
C ALA A 40 5.81 -3.02 -10.01
N ALA A 41 5.65 -3.54 -11.23
CA ALA A 41 5.53 -2.77 -12.46
C ALA A 41 4.09 -2.74 -12.98
N ALA A 42 3.26 -3.68 -12.53
CA ALA A 42 1.84 -3.75 -12.87
C ALA A 42 1.01 -4.27 -11.68
N PRO A 43 -0.33 -4.05 -11.68
CA PRO A 43 -1.22 -4.56 -10.63
C PRO A 43 -1.10 -6.07 -10.42
N ASP A 44 -0.96 -6.85 -11.49
CA ASP A 44 -0.91 -8.31 -11.43
C ASP A 44 0.27 -8.85 -10.62
N ASP A 45 1.38 -8.10 -10.51
CA ASP A 45 2.53 -8.45 -9.65
C ASP A 45 2.15 -8.49 -8.15
N LEU A 46 1.05 -7.82 -7.79
CA LEU A 46 0.52 -7.69 -6.43
C LEU A 46 -0.74 -8.54 -6.20
N ASN A 47 -1.17 -9.34 -7.18
CA ASN A 47 -2.31 -10.24 -7.06
C ASN A 47 -1.96 -11.51 -6.28
N LEU A 48 -1.49 -11.32 -5.04
CA LEU A 48 -1.03 -12.39 -4.18
C LEU A 48 -2.14 -12.91 -3.25
N PRO A 49 -2.15 -14.22 -2.95
CA PRO A 49 -3.13 -14.81 -2.04
C PRO A 49 -3.23 -14.06 -0.71
N GLY A 50 -4.46 -13.75 -0.32
CA GLY A 50 -4.77 -13.09 0.93
C GLY A 50 -4.58 -11.57 0.93
N TRP A 51 -4.05 -10.94 -0.13
CA TRP A 51 -3.97 -9.47 -0.24
C TRP A 51 -5.20 -8.85 -0.89
N ARG A 52 -6.01 -9.64 -1.61
CA ARG A 52 -7.31 -9.24 -2.17
C ARG A 52 -7.19 -7.95 -2.99
N LEU A 53 -6.26 -7.95 -3.96
CA LEU A 53 -6.09 -6.84 -4.88
C LEU A 53 -7.40 -6.55 -5.63
N HIS A 54 -7.79 -5.28 -5.68
CA HIS A 54 -8.89 -4.82 -6.51
C HIS A 54 -8.72 -3.34 -6.88
N PRO A 55 -9.19 -2.91 -8.05
CA PRO A 55 -9.25 -1.50 -8.40
C PRO A 55 -10.33 -0.79 -7.57
N LEU A 56 -10.08 0.48 -7.25
CA LEU A 56 -11.04 1.39 -6.65
C LEU A 56 -11.84 2.12 -7.72
N LYS A 57 -12.90 2.83 -7.31
CA LYS A 57 -13.83 3.53 -8.20
C LYS A 57 -14.18 4.90 -7.65
N GLY A 58 -14.84 5.73 -8.46
CA GLY A 58 -15.29 7.06 -8.06
C GLY A 58 -14.14 8.05 -7.99
N GLU A 59 -14.02 8.80 -6.90
CA GLU A 59 -12.92 9.76 -6.70
C GLU A 59 -11.53 9.10 -6.65
N LEU A 60 -11.50 7.80 -6.34
CA LEU A 60 -10.28 6.99 -6.32
C LEU A 60 -10.15 6.11 -7.58
N ASP A 61 -10.81 6.47 -8.69
CA ASP A 61 -10.59 5.78 -9.95
C ASP A 61 -9.12 5.85 -10.38
N GLY A 62 -8.61 4.73 -10.88
CA GLY A 62 -7.17 4.54 -11.15
C GLY A 62 -6.32 4.13 -9.94
N PHE A 63 -6.87 4.14 -8.72
CA PHE A 63 -6.20 3.55 -7.56
C PHE A 63 -6.52 2.05 -7.44
N TRP A 64 -5.62 1.37 -6.73
CA TRP A 64 -5.69 -0.04 -6.36
C TRP A 64 -5.66 -0.14 -4.84
N SER A 65 -6.22 -1.24 -4.34
CA SER A 65 -6.34 -1.50 -2.91
C SER A 65 -5.85 -2.89 -2.56
N LEU A 66 -5.05 -2.99 -1.51
CA LEU A 66 -4.64 -4.24 -0.88
C LEU A 66 -5.12 -4.29 0.57
N THR A 67 -5.60 -5.44 1.00
CA THR A 67 -6.06 -5.69 2.36
C THR A 67 -4.90 -5.91 3.32
N VAL A 68 -4.83 -5.08 4.36
CA VAL A 68 -3.93 -5.26 5.50
C VAL A 68 -4.60 -6.13 6.55
N SER A 69 -5.63 -5.63 7.23
CA SER A 69 -6.34 -6.36 8.28
C SER A 69 -7.71 -5.74 8.51
N GLY A 70 -8.76 -6.55 8.61
CA GLY A 70 -10.13 -6.05 8.72
C GLY A 70 -10.44 -5.02 7.64
N ASN A 71 -10.68 -3.78 8.05
CA ASN A 71 -11.02 -2.65 7.17
C ASN A 71 -9.79 -1.85 6.70
N TRP A 72 -8.60 -2.13 7.23
CA TRP A 72 -7.38 -1.42 6.86
C TRP A 72 -6.90 -1.81 5.46
N ARG A 73 -6.58 -0.79 4.67
CA ARG A 73 -6.08 -0.92 3.30
C ARG A 73 -4.76 -0.18 3.13
N VAL A 74 -3.93 -0.71 2.24
CA VAL A 74 -2.94 0.11 1.53
C VAL A 74 -3.53 0.42 0.18
N ILE A 75 -3.63 1.70 -0.17
CA ILE A 75 -4.08 2.15 -1.49
C ILE A 75 -2.95 2.87 -2.21
N PHE A 76 -2.93 2.79 -3.53
CA PHE A 76 -1.89 3.36 -4.36
C PHE A 76 -2.36 3.42 -5.81
N ARG A 77 -1.65 4.13 -6.68
CA ARG A 77 -1.86 4.05 -8.12
C ARG A 77 -0.55 3.83 -8.86
N PHE A 78 -0.66 3.35 -10.09
CA PHE A 78 0.49 3.25 -10.99
C PHE A 78 0.66 4.53 -11.80
N ILE A 79 1.91 4.94 -12.00
CA ILE A 79 2.34 5.96 -12.95
C ILE A 79 3.44 5.36 -13.82
N GLY A 80 3.08 4.96 -15.05
CA GLY A 80 3.94 4.08 -15.84
C GLY A 80 4.20 2.77 -15.10
N ASN A 81 5.47 2.47 -14.84
CA ASN A 81 5.90 1.26 -14.12
C ASN A 81 6.21 1.53 -12.62
N ASP A 82 5.85 2.71 -12.13
CA ASP A 82 6.07 3.12 -10.74
C ASP A 82 4.77 3.19 -9.96
N VAL A 83 4.89 3.15 -8.64
CA VAL A 83 3.81 3.22 -7.67
C VAL A 83 3.88 4.57 -6.95
N GLU A 84 2.77 5.30 -6.91
CA GLU A 84 2.71 6.60 -6.26
C GLU A 84 1.47 6.78 -5.37
N LEU A 85 1.52 7.84 -4.57
CA LEU A 85 0.47 8.26 -3.65
C LEU A 85 0.07 7.15 -2.67
N VAL A 86 1.06 6.37 -2.22
CA VAL A 86 0.80 5.24 -1.32
C VAL A 86 0.24 5.74 0.00
N ASP A 87 -0.95 5.26 0.33
CA ASP A 87 -1.67 5.60 1.56
C ASP A 87 -1.99 4.34 2.37
N TYR A 88 -2.24 4.52 3.66
CA TYR A 88 -2.57 3.47 4.62
C TYR A 88 -3.68 3.96 5.54
N LEU A 89 -4.88 3.46 5.33
CA LEU A 89 -6.09 4.03 5.93
C LEU A 89 -7.05 2.94 6.39
N ASP A 90 -7.93 3.32 7.30
CA ASP A 90 -9.08 2.52 7.70
C ASP A 90 -10.21 2.77 6.69
N TYR A 91 -10.54 1.75 5.89
CA TYR A 91 -11.51 1.88 4.80
C TYR A 91 -12.90 1.51 5.33
N HIS A 92 -13.65 2.55 5.70
CA HIS A 92 -15.03 2.48 6.18
C HIS A 92 -15.94 3.42 5.39
#